data_AF-A0A5A7SVG1-F1
#
_entry.id   AF-A0A5A7SVG1-F1
#
_cell.length_a   1.000
_cell.length_b   1.000
_cell.length_c   1.000
_cell.angle_alpha   90.00
_cell.angle_beta   90.00
_cell.angle_gamma   90.00
#
_symmetry.space_group_name_H-M   'P 1'
#
loop_
_entity.id
_entity.type
_entity.pdbx_description
1 polymer ?
#
loop_
_entity_poly.entity_id
_entity_poly.type
_entity_poly.pdbx_seq_one_letter_code
_entity_poly.pdbx_strand_id
1 'polypeptide(L)'
;MPDSCGIRAIWIFSNFDAVIFSRRFPVVERRWRTACKIENDRCNSDDITSNVSPVLPNDSELAAAFVERKKREGSARGFGIRVIQSSEGSDSWVDDPITQHIIGLHVKKEEGSSIFLWPLILNIKSHYSILVLPLVEPQHIKHYASLCRRSDCGSAIGAESSLSSLLLDLPSITGAFMVALAIGDVITGDFVEPDVLVSASPSVGGLLDSLTGSIGISGISARGKPVASPSSSANPSSNTMAGALNSDAPRPLDKDALRSFISSSMPFGTPLDLSYTNIFSIKVNGFSSSDPPPADVKQPAWKPYLYKGKQRVILTIHEIINAAMYDRDEIPDKISVSGQINCRAELEGLPDVSFPLAGSNKARIEGLSFHPCAQVPEHGIDKQAVMFSPPLGNFVLMRYQAVCAAGPPVKGFYQLSMVSEDKGAFLFKLCLMEGYKAPLCMEFCTVTMPFPRRRIVSFDGTPSIGTVSTTEHSVEWKILASGRGLLGKSIEATFPGTIRFAPWQIQRLYSSSSVTPNVEEVDSDVEAESASNVVNIEEFLMEKMSKDLPPVELEEPFCWQAYNYAKVSFKILGASLSGISVDPKSVSIYPAVKAPVEFSTQVTSGDYILWNTLDKCPSVASETI
;
A
#
# COMPACT_ATOMS: atom_id res chain seq x y z
N MET A 1 22.78 3.57 -21.97
CA MET A 1 21.89 2.95 -20.97
C MET A 1 22.14 3.65 -19.65
N PRO A 2 21.09 4.05 -18.90
CA PRO A 2 21.24 4.23 -17.46
C PRO A 2 21.71 2.90 -16.86
N ASP A 3 22.58 2.93 -15.86
CA ASP A 3 23.20 1.69 -15.37
C ASP A 3 22.17 0.72 -14.78
N SER A 4 22.30 -0.55 -15.20
CA SER A 4 21.30 -1.59 -14.94
C SER A 4 21.03 -1.71 -13.44
N CYS A 5 19.77 -1.55 -13.01
CA CYS A 5 19.37 -1.75 -11.61
C CYS A 5 19.83 -3.13 -11.12
N GLY A 6 20.91 -3.17 -10.34
CA GLY A 6 21.42 -4.37 -9.70
C GLY A 6 20.96 -4.41 -8.26
N ILE A 7 20.58 -5.58 -7.77
CA ILE A 7 20.33 -5.86 -6.36
C ILE A 7 21.58 -6.54 -5.80
N ARG A 8 22.17 -5.97 -4.74
CA ARG A 8 23.32 -6.55 -4.04
C ARG A 8 22.89 -7.70 -3.13
N ALA A 9 21.80 -7.48 -2.38
CA ALA A 9 21.26 -8.46 -1.45
C ALA A 9 19.78 -8.20 -1.11
N ILE A 10 19.13 -9.25 -0.61
CA ILE A 10 17.75 -9.29 -0.13
C ILE A 10 17.74 -10.03 1.21
N TRP A 11 16.97 -9.53 2.18
CA TRP A 11 16.68 -10.23 3.44
C TRP A 11 15.18 -10.16 3.77
N ILE A 12 14.66 -11.21 4.39
CA ILE A 12 13.29 -11.25 4.89
C ILE A 12 13.34 -11.61 6.37
N PHE A 13 12.66 -10.80 7.17
CA PHE A 13 12.52 -10.93 8.61
C PHE A 13 11.13 -11.43 8.97
N SER A 14 11.03 -12.25 10.02
CA SER A 14 9.76 -12.52 10.68
C SER A 14 9.28 -11.32 11.50
N ASN A 15 8.06 -11.41 12.01
CA ASN A 15 7.51 -10.55 13.06
C ASN A 15 8.34 -10.52 14.36
N PHE A 16 9.19 -11.51 14.57
CA PHE A 16 10.14 -11.60 15.69
C PHE A 16 11.54 -11.04 15.34
N ASP A 17 11.64 -10.21 14.29
CA ASP A 17 12.85 -9.54 13.81
C ASP A 17 14.04 -10.46 13.47
N ALA A 18 13.78 -11.76 13.25
CA ALA A 18 14.79 -12.75 12.88
C ALA A 18 14.83 -12.96 11.36
N VAL A 19 16.03 -13.01 10.77
CA VAL A 19 16.22 -13.31 9.33
C VAL A 19 15.78 -14.75 9.04
N ILE A 20 14.67 -14.91 8.33
CA ILE A 20 14.14 -16.23 7.93
C ILE A 20 14.58 -16.64 6.52
N PHE A 21 15.04 -15.68 5.71
CA PHE A 21 15.58 -15.89 4.38
C PHE A 21 16.54 -14.76 4.00
N SER A 22 17.64 -15.09 3.32
CA SER A 22 18.54 -14.12 2.71
C SER A 22 19.03 -14.58 1.34
N ARG A 23 19.36 -13.62 0.47
CA ARG A 23 20.00 -13.84 -0.83
C ARG A 23 21.00 -12.72 -1.09
N ARG A 24 22.27 -13.10 -1.31
CA ARG A 24 23.32 -12.18 -1.78
C ARG A 24 23.59 -12.48 -3.26
N PHE A 25 23.96 -11.46 -4.05
CA PHE A 25 24.26 -11.60 -5.49
C PHE A 25 25.74 -11.30 -5.78
N PRO A 26 26.61 -12.31 -5.88
CA PRO A 26 28.07 -12.11 -5.99
C PRO A 26 28.53 -11.31 -7.21
N VAL A 27 27.74 -11.26 -8.29
CA VAL A 27 28.04 -10.50 -9.50
C VAL A 27 27.89 -8.99 -9.26
N VAL A 28 26.74 -8.57 -8.72
CA VAL A 28 26.48 -7.17 -8.35
C VAL A 28 27.41 -6.73 -7.22
N GLU A 29 27.62 -7.58 -6.22
CA GLU A 29 28.52 -7.29 -5.11
C GLU A 29 29.99 -7.18 -5.56
N ARG A 30 30.42 -7.89 -6.62
CA ARG A 30 31.75 -7.67 -7.21
C ARG A 30 31.88 -6.26 -7.82
N ARG A 31 30.83 -5.77 -8.52
CA ARG A 31 30.80 -4.40 -9.05
C ARG A 31 30.89 -3.37 -7.92
N TRP A 32 30.14 -3.57 -6.83
CA TRP A 32 30.20 -2.73 -5.63
C TRP A 32 31.63 -2.61 -5.08
N ARG A 33 32.34 -3.73 -4.88
CA ARG A 33 33.72 -3.70 -4.36
C ARG A 33 34.70 -2.97 -5.28
N THR A 34 34.56 -3.11 -6.59
CA THR A 34 35.35 -2.34 -7.55
C THR A 34 35.06 -0.85 -7.47
N ALA A 35 33.79 -0.46 -7.35
CA ALA A 35 33.40 0.94 -7.17
C ALA A 35 33.92 1.53 -5.85
N CYS A 36 33.75 0.85 -4.71
CA CYS A 36 34.30 1.29 -3.42
C CYS A 36 35.82 1.42 -3.46
N LYS A 37 36.54 0.51 -4.13
CA LYS A 37 37.98 0.65 -4.27
C LYS A 37 38.32 1.93 -5.04
N ILE A 38 37.76 2.13 -6.24
CA ILE A 38 38.01 3.34 -7.05
C ILE A 38 37.68 4.63 -6.28
N GLU A 39 36.61 4.61 -5.50
CA GLU A 39 36.09 5.79 -4.79
C GLU A 39 36.75 6.04 -3.42
N ASN A 40 37.43 5.04 -2.84
CA ASN A 40 38.34 5.25 -1.71
C ASN A 40 39.74 5.63 -2.21
N ASP A 41 40.25 4.99 -3.29
CA ASP A 41 41.53 5.33 -3.96
C ASP A 41 41.58 6.79 -4.48
N ARG A 42 40.41 7.43 -4.68
CA ARG A 42 40.29 8.86 -5.03
C ARG A 42 40.43 9.81 -3.83
N CYS A 43 40.05 9.40 -2.63
CA CYS A 43 40.04 10.24 -1.43
C CYS A 43 41.38 10.16 -0.69
N ASN A 44 42.39 10.87 -1.21
CA ASN A 44 43.70 11.04 -0.57
C ASN A 44 43.65 11.98 0.65
N SER A 45 42.82 11.66 1.64
CA SER A 45 42.62 12.42 2.87
C SER A 45 42.46 11.47 4.06
N ASP A 46 43.23 11.67 5.12
CA ASP A 46 43.30 10.79 6.30
C ASP A 46 42.02 10.73 7.18
N ASP A 47 40.89 11.30 6.71
CA ASP A 47 39.59 11.18 7.39
C ASP A 47 39.00 9.78 7.21
N ILE A 48 39.36 8.89 8.14
CA ILE A 48 38.87 7.52 8.29
C ILE A 48 37.32 7.46 8.30
N THR A 49 36.63 8.53 8.69
CA THR A 49 35.15 8.58 8.78
C THR A 49 34.43 8.69 7.43
N SER A 50 35.19 8.76 6.31
CA SER A 50 34.68 8.91 4.94
C SER A 50 34.73 7.62 4.09
N ASN A 51 35.42 6.57 4.55
CA ASN A 51 35.65 5.35 3.77
C ASN A 51 34.40 4.46 3.65
N VAL A 52 34.01 4.10 2.42
CA VAL A 52 32.84 3.26 2.17
C VAL A 52 33.19 1.77 2.23
N SER A 53 32.44 0.99 3.01
CA SER A 53 32.71 -0.44 3.23
C SER A 53 32.42 -1.31 1.99
N PRO A 54 33.38 -2.15 1.54
CA PRO A 54 33.19 -3.11 0.44
C PRO A 54 32.62 -4.47 0.90
N VAL A 55 32.05 -4.55 2.10
CA VAL A 55 31.62 -5.81 2.73
C VAL A 55 30.14 -5.73 3.14
N LEU A 56 29.39 -6.81 2.86
CA LEU A 56 28.05 -7.02 3.40
C LEU A 56 28.16 -7.71 4.77
N PRO A 57 27.35 -7.32 5.77
CA PRO A 57 27.32 -7.99 7.07
C PRO A 57 26.78 -9.42 6.95
N ASN A 58 26.98 -10.23 8.00
CA ASN A 58 26.31 -11.50 8.20
C ASN A 58 24.84 -11.31 8.66
N ASP A 59 24.06 -12.38 8.66
CA ASP A 59 22.60 -12.29 8.87
C ASP A 59 22.23 -11.94 10.32
N SER A 60 23.06 -12.33 11.30
CA SER A 60 22.92 -11.98 12.72
C SER A 60 23.33 -10.54 13.03
N GLU A 61 24.44 -10.07 12.44
CA GLU A 61 24.88 -8.66 12.48
C GLU A 61 23.76 -7.74 11.96
N LEU A 62 23.15 -8.09 10.82
CA LEU A 62 22.05 -7.32 10.24
C LEU A 62 20.78 -7.35 11.10
N ALA A 63 20.45 -8.50 11.71
CA ALA A 63 19.30 -8.61 12.61
C ALA A 63 19.47 -7.75 13.87
N ALA A 64 20.67 -7.76 14.47
CA ALA A 64 20.99 -6.88 15.60
C ALA A 64 20.83 -5.39 15.22
N ALA A 65 21.34 -4.98 14.06
CA ALA A 65 21.20 -3.61 13.56
C ALA A 65 19.74 -3.22 13.26
N PHE A 66 18.93 -4.13 12.70
CA PHE A 66 17.52 -3.88 12.41
C PHE A 66 16.68 -3.78 13.70
N VAL A 67 16.97 -4.58 14.73
CA VAL A 67 16.36 -4.46 16.06
C VAL A 67 16.82 -3.18 16.77
N GLU A 68 18.09 -2.81 16.69
CA GLU A 68 18.60 -1.56 17.27
C GLU A 68 17.97 -0.33 16.60
N ARG A 69 17.81 -0.35 15.27
CA ARG A 69 16.98 0.62 14.54
C ARG A 69 15.57 0.68 15.10
N LYS A 70 14.85 -0.45 15.10
CA LYS A 70 13.42 -0.53 15.48
C LYS A 70 13.16 -0.01 16.89
N LYS A 71 14.12 -0.18 17.81
CA LYS A 71 14.11 0.42 19.16
C LYS A 71 14.35 1.93 19.12
N ARG A 72 15.39 2.38 18.42
CA ARG A 72 15.81 3.80 18.33
C ARG A 72 14.80 4.68 17.60
N GLU A 73 14.07 4.11 16.65
CA GLU A 73 13.07 4.80 15.80
C GLU A 73 11.62 4.49 16.21
N GLY A 74 11.39 3.73 17.29
CA GLY A 74 10.08 3.28 17.80
C GLY A 74 9.30 2.31 16.91
N SER A 75 9.60 2.26 15.61
CA SER A 75 8.90 1.51 14.56
C SER A 75 9.91 0.98 13.54
N ALA A 76 9.59 -0.11 12.84
CA ALA A 76 10.43 -0.63 11.75
C ALA A 76 10.57 0.38 10.58
N ARG A 77 9.50 1.17 10.32
CA ARG A 77 9.48 2.28 9.37
C ARG A 77 10.01 3.60 9.96
N GLY A 78 10.32 3.64 11.25
CA GLY A 78 10.38 4.91 12.01
C GLY A 78 9.04 5.66 11.95
N PHE A 79 9.13 6.99 12.01
CA PHE A 79 7.98 7.90 11.87
C PHE A 79 7.97 8.69 10.55
N GLY A 80 9.12 8.87 9.90
CA GLY A 80 9.24 9.59 8.61
C GLY A 80 9.00 11.10 8.69
N ILE A 81 9.10 11.68 9.89
CA ILE A 81 9.05 13.11 10.18
C ILE A 81 10.10 13.37 11.28
N ARG A 82 10.83 14.47 11.19
CA ARG A 82 11.86 14.85 12.15
C ARG A 82 11.22 15.50 13.38
N VAL A 83 11.66 15.10 14.58
CA VAL A 83 11.24 15.74 15.85
C VAL A 83 12.45 16.20 16.65
N ILE A 84 12.23 17.13 17.59
CA ILE A 84 13.28 17.68 18.48
C ILE A 84 13.95 16.57 19.34
N GLN A 85 13.30 15.42 19.47
CA GLN A 85 13.76 14.24 20.22
C GLN A 85 14.49 13.20 19.33
N SER A 86 14.59 13.40 18.00
CA SER A 86 15.27 12.48 17.08
C SER A 86 16.77 12.44 17.35
N SER A 87 17.37 11.24 17.44
CA SER A 87 18.80 11.07 17.69
C SER A 87 19.65 11.66 16.54
N GLU A 88 20.83 12.18 16.87
CA GLU A 88 21.88 12.45 15.89
C GLU A 88 22.23 11.17 15.09
N GLY A 89 22.47 11.29 13.78
CA GLY A 89 22.71 10.13 12.90
C GLY A 89 21.50 9.23 12.63
N SER A 90 20.28 9.65 13.00
CA SER A 90 19.04 9.01 12.53
C SER A 90 18.77 9.34 11.05
N ASP A 91 17.94 8.51 10.41
CA ASP A 91 17.39 8.72 9.06
C ASP A 91 15.91 9.15 9.07
N SER A 92 15.22 9.11 10.22
CA SER A 92 13.96 9.86 10.48
C SER A 92 14.26 11.36 10.62
N TRP A 93 15.01 11.90 9.65
CA TRP A 93 15.71 13.18 9.70
C TRP A 93 15.31 14.14 8.58
N VAL A 94 14.38 13.68 7.73
CA VAL A 94 13.85 14.36 6.55
C VAL A 94 12.34 14.25 6.61
N ASP A 95 11.65 15.35 6.38
CA ASP A 95 10.18 15.44 6.43
C ASP A 95 9.53 14.94 5.12
N ASP A 96 9.91 13.72 4.70
CA ASP A 96 9.42 13.04 3.51
C ASP A 96 8.99 11.59 3.87
N PRO A 97 7.70 11.23 3.71
CA PRO A 97 7.19 9.88 3.94
C PRO A 97 7.92 8.77 3.19
N ILE A 98 8.67 9.07 2.11
CA ILE A 98 9.47 8.07 1.41
C ILE A 98 10.55 7.45 2.31
N THR A 99 11.02 8.17 3.34
CA THR A 99 11.97 7.65 4.34
C THR A 99 11.41 6.50 5.18
N GLN A 100 10.08 6.38 5.31
CA GLN A 100 9.44 5.20 5.92
C GLN A 100 9.71 3.90 5.14
N HIS A 101 10.18 4.03 3.90
CA HIS A 101 10.47 2.95 2.98
C HIS A 101 11.92 2.90 2.50
N ILE A 102 12.73 3.95 2.73
CA ILE A 102 14.14 4.03 2.35
C ILE A 102 14.96 4.28 3.62
N ILE A 103 15.41 3.19 4.26
CA ILE A 103 16.09 3.24 5.56
C ILE A 103 17.61 3.10 5.44
N GLY A 104 18.31 3.59 6.46
CA GLY A 104 19.70 3.28 6.77
C GLY A 104 19.81 2.27 7.94
N LEU A 105 20.86 1.44 7.90
CA LEU A 105 21.28 0.60 9.03
C LEU A 105 22.77 0.81 9.33
N HIS A 106 23.08 1.11 10.59
CA HIS A 106 24.44 1.04 11.14
C HIS A 106 24.66 -0.32 11.75
N VAL A 107 25.59 -1.09 11.19
CA VAL A 107 25.91 -2.45 11.63
C VAL A 107 27.26 -2.43 12.34
N LYS A 108 27.23 -2.65 13.65
CA LYS A 108 28.43 -2.77 14.50
C LYS A 108 29.07 -4.14 14.29
N LYS A 109 30.39 -4.18 14.05
CA LYS A 109 31.17 -5.43 13.99
C LYS A 109 31.94 -5.64 15.30
N GLU A 110 32.26 -6.90 15.61
CA GLU A 110 33.06 -7.29 16.77
C GLU A 110 34.46 -6.64 16.78
N GLU A 111 35.01 -6.35 15.60
CA GLU A 111 36.30 -5.68 15.38
C GLU A 111 36.27 -4.16 15.64
N GLY A 112 35.20 -3.62 16.24
CA GLY A 112 35.02 -2.18 16.51
C GLY A 112 34.73 -1.30 15.28
N SER A 113 34.87 -1.84 14.07
CA SER A 113 34.44 -1.17 12.84
C SER A 113 32.91 -1.20 12.68
N SER A 114 32.36 -0.24 11.93
CA SER A 114 30.94 -0.23 11.58
C SER A 114 30.73 -0.21 10.07
N ILE A 115 29.66 -0.86 9.61
CA ILE A 115 29.20 -0.85 8.22
C ILE A 115 27.91 -0.05 8.17
N PHE A 116 27.89 1.02 7.37
CA PHE A 116 26.65 1.72 7.04
C PHE A 116 26.04 1.13 5.76
N LEU A 117 24.78 0.75 5.82
CA LEU A 117 24.00 0.25 4.68
C LEU A 117 22.88 1.25 4.35
N TRP A 118 23.01 1.89 3.19
CA TRP A 118 21.98 2.74 2.60
C TRP A 118 22.13 2.74 1.06
N PRO A 119 21.06 2.91 0.27
CA PRO A 119 19.66 2.83 0.68
C PRO A 119 19.24 1.37 0.89
N LEU A 120 18.46 1.09 1.93
CA LEU A 120 17.75 -0.18 2.11
C LEU A 120 16.26 0.05 1.91
N ILE A 121 15.68 -0.61 0.89
CA ILE A 121 14.25 -0.49 0.61
C ILE A 121 13.49 -1.44 1.53
N LEU A 122 12.64 -0.87 2.40
CA LEU A 122 11.79 -1.57 3.35
C LEU A 122 10.36 -1.69 2.80
N ASN A 123 9.96 -2.93 2.50
CA ASN A 123 8.55 -3.29 2.32
C ASN A 123 8.07 -4.11 3.54
N ILE A 124 6.90 -3.79 4.09
CA ILE A 124 6.24 -4.59 5.13
C ILE A 124 4.93 -5.11 4.55
N LYS A 125 4.84 -6.44 4.40
CA LYS A 125 3.67 -7.14 3.85
C LYS A 125 3.27 -8.27 4.80
N SER A 126 2.04 -8.23 5.29
CA SER A 126 1.56 -9.12 6.36
C SER A 126 2.55 -9.10 7.55
N HIS A 127 3.00 -10.25 8.04
CA HIS A 127 3.90 -10.39 9.19
C HIS A 127 5.40 -10.35 8.82
N TYR A 128 5.75 -9.94 7.60
CA TYR A 128 7.12 -9.97 7.08
C TYR A 128 7.66 -8.58 6.77
N SER A 129 8.89 -8.30 7.20
CA SER A 129 9.67 -7.14 6.75
C SER A 129 10.70 -7.60 5.72
N ILE A 130 10.71 -6.95 4.55
CA ILE A 130 11.53 -7.30 3.39
C ILE A 130 12.50 -6.14 3.17
N LEU A 131 13.80 -6.40 3.24
CA LEU A 131 14.85 -5.44 2.93
C LEU A 131 15.50 -5.79 1.59
N VAL A 132 15.54 -4.82 0.68
CA VAL A 132 16.23 -4.94 -0.62
C VAL A 132 17.33 -3.87 -0.70
N LEU A 133 18.57 -4.30 -0.95
CA LEU A 133 19.73 -3.43 -1.09
C LEU A 133 20.11 -3.32 -2.59
N PRO A 134 19.77 -2.21 -3.28
CA PRO A 134 20.26 -1.96 -4.63
C PRO A 134 21.77 -1.71 -4.67
N LEU A 135 22.30 -1.73 -5.89
CA LEU A 135 23.56 -1.10 -6.24
C LEU A 135 23.32 0.39 -6.44
N VAL A 136 24.11 1.20 -5.74
CA VAL A 136 24.28 2.64 -5.95
C VAL A 136 25.77 2.90 -6.14
N GLU A 137 26.17 4.08 -6.58
CA GLU A 137 27.59 4.47 -6.53
C GLU A 137 27.98 4.90 -5.11
N PRO A 138 29.22 4.66 -4.64
CA PRO A 138 29.61 4.96 -3.26
C PRO A 138 29.54 6.45 -2.91
N GLN A 139 29.69 7.35 -3.89
CA GLN A 139 29.53 8.79 -3.70
C GLN A 139 28.15 9.19 -3.15
N HIS A 140 27.09 8.48 -3.54
CA HIS A 140 25.74 8.72 -3.03
C HIS A 140 25.58 8.31 -1.56
N ILE A 141 26.30 7.27 -1.11
CA ILE A 141 26.35 6.91 0.31
C ILE A 141 27.15 7.95 1.10
N LYS A 142 28.27 8.46 0.57
CA LYS A 142 29.03 9.57 1.19
C LYS A 142 28.14 10.82 1.35
N HIS A 143 27.39 11.18 0.30
CA HIS A 143 26.45 12.31 0.33
C HIS A 143 25.35 12.09 1.39
N TYR A 144 24.67 10.94 1.38
CA TYR A 144 23.63 10.64 2.38
C TYR A 144 24.17 10.64 3.82
N ALA A 145 25.34 10.03 4.06
CA ALA A 145 25.99 10.02 5.36
C ALA A 145 26.41 11.43 5.82
N SER A 146 26.67 12.36 4.89
CA SER A 146 26.86 13.78 5.21
C SER A 146 25.55 14.48 5.57
N LEU A 147 24.44 14.19 4.87
CA LEU A 147 23.11 14.70 5.22
C LEU A 147 22.69 14.28 6.64
N CYS A 148 22.93 13.02 7.04
CA CYS A 148 22.64 12.54 8.40
C CYS A 148 23.51 13.17 9.51
N ARG A 149 24.58 13.92 9.17
CA ARG A 149 25.41 14.69 10.12
C ARG A 149 25.06 16.19 10.15
N ARG A 150 24.09 16.66 9.36
CA ARG A 150 23.64 18.06 9.36
C ARG A 150 22.86 18.41 10.63
N SER A 151 22.81 19.69 10.96
CA SER A 151 22.00 20.24 12.06
C SER A 151 20.74 20.97 11.58
N ASP A 152 20.63 21.26 10.28
CA ASP A 152 19.42 21.76 9.61
C ASP A 152 18.60 20.60 9.00
N CYS A 153 17.26 20.65 9.11
CA CYS A 153 16.32 19.54 8.89
C CYS A 153 16.18 19.04 7.43
N GLY A 154 17.18 19.27 6.59
CA GLY A 154 17.02 19.41 5.15
C GLY A 154 16.64 20.84 4.79
N SER A 155 17.28 21.37 3.76
CA SER A 155 16.87 22.62 3.12
C SER A 155 15.55 22.43 2.36
N ALA A 156 14.80 23.51 2.18
CA ALA A 156 13.49 23.49 1.52
C ALA A 156 13.55 22.93 0.08
N ILE A 157 12.39 22.45 -0.40
CA ILE A 157 12.22 21.84 -1.72
C ILE A 157 12.82 22.76 -2.82
N GLY A 158 13.75 22.21 -3.61
CA GLY A 158 14.44 22.93 -4.68
C GLY A 158 15.85 23.45 -4.33
N ALA A 159 16.31 23.29 -3.09
CA ALA A 159 17.69 23.56 -2.73
C ALA A 159 18.65 22.41 -3.14
N GLU A 160 19.81 22.79 -3.65
CA GLU A 160 20.99 21.93 -3.82
C GLU A 160 21.30 21.16 -2.50
N SER A 161 21.69 19.89 -2.59
CA SER A 161 21.96 18.98 -1.44
C SER A 161 20.77 18.62 -0.54
N SER A 162 19.58 18.44 -1.11
CA SER A 162 18.41 17.85 -0.42
C SER A 162 18.33 16.33 -0.60
N LEU A 163 17.63 15.60 0.29
CA LEU A 163 17.42 14.16 0.09
C LEU A 163 16.63 13.90 -1.20
N SER A 164 15.60 14.70 -1.48
CA SER A 164 14.79 14.55 -2.69
C SER A 164 15.62 14.66 -3.97
N SER A 165 16.62 15.57 -4.05
CA SER A 165 17.56 15.59 -5.17
C SER A 165 18.40 14.31 -5.25
N LEU A 166 18.95 13.85 -4.11
CA LEU A 166 19.75 12.63 -4.05
C LEU A 166 18.97 11.35 -4.41
N LEU A 167 17.66 11.31 -4.16
CA LEU A 167 16.80 10.19 -4.54
C LEU A 167 16.41 10.19 -6.02
N LEU A 168 16.28 11.37 -6.65
CA LEU A 168 16.02 11.50 -8.09
C LEU A 168 17.17 10.97 -8.95
N ASP A 169 18.41 11.14 -8.49
CA ASP A 169 19.63 10.63 -9.15
C ASP A 169 19.80 9.10 -9.04
N LEU A 170 18.92 8.39 -8.32
CA LEU A 170 19.08 6.97 -7.96
C LEU A 170 17.97 6.06 -8.54
N PRO A 171 17.89 5.84 -9.87
CA PRO A 171 16.85 5.01 -10.49
C PRO A 171 16.88 3.52 -10.06
N SER A 172 17.95 3.05 -9.42
CA SER A 172 18.00 1.71 -8.82
C SER A 172 17.12 1.57 -7.57
N ILE A 173 16.72 2.67 -6.93
CA ILE A 173 15.74 2.69 -5.84
C ILE A 173 14.37 2.23 -6.37
N THR A 174 13.89 2.79 -7.47
CA THR A 174 12.61 2.39 -8.10
C THR A 174 12.61 0.90 -8.49
N GLY A 175 13.73 0.39 -9.00
CA GLY A 175 13.88 -1.03 -9.30
C GLY A 175 13.87 -1.93 -8.05
N ALA A 176 14.53 -1.50 -6.96
CA ALA A 176 14.50 -2.20 -5.68
C ALA A 176 13.11 -2.17 -5.01
N PHE A 177 12.32 -1.10 -5.17
CA PHE A 177 10.90 -1.07 -4.79
C PHE A 177 10.08 -2.12 -5.53
N MET A 178 10.20 -2.21 -6.86
CA MET A 178 9.49 -3.23 -7.63
C MET A 178 9.86 -4.66 -7.19
N VAL A 179 11.14 -4.91 -6.89
CA VAL A 179 11.61 -6.19 -6.32
C VAL A 179 11.02 -6.44 -4.93
N ALA A 180 11.01 -5.45 -4.04
CA ALA A 180 10.49 -5.59 -2.68
C ALA A 180 8.97 -5.85 -2.65
N LEU A 181 8.21 -5.24 -3.56
CA LEU A 181 6.78 -5.47 -3.75
C LEU A 181 6.51 -6.88 -4.29
N ALA A 182 7.11 -7.24 -5.42
CA ALA A 182 6.91 -8.56 -6.04
C ALA A 182 7.29 -9.71 -5.11
N ILE A 183 8.34 -9.56 -4.30
CA ILE A 183 8.70 -10.54 -3.26
C ILE A 183 7.63 -10.63 -2.17
N GLY A 184 7.03 -9.52 -1.75
CA GLY A 184 5.94 -9.52 -0.77
C GLY A 184 4.68 -10.26 -1.26
N ASP A 185 4.34 -10.08 -2.53
CA ASP A 185 3.22 -10.78 -3.17
C ASP A 185 3.51 -12.29 -3.28
N VAL A 186 4.75 -12.68 -3.62
CA VAL A 186 5.19 -14.09 -3.66
C VAL A 186 5.20 -14.77 -2.29
N ILE A 187 5.56 -14.04 -1.23
CA ILE A 187 5.59 -14.58 0.15
C ILE A 187 4.18 -14.87 0.69
N THR A 188 3.25 -13.95 0.44
CA THR A 188 1.87 -14.05 0.91
C THR A 188 1.03 -15.00 0.03
N GLY A 189 1.26 -14.94 -1.28
CA GLY A 189 0.35 -15.45 -2.29
C GLY A 189 -0.76 -14.47 -2.65
N ASP A 190 -0.67 -13.21 -2.21
CA ASP A 190 -1.63 -12.13 -2.49
C ASP A 190 -1.44 -11.56 -3.91
N PHE A 191 -1.54 -12.44 -4.92
CA PHE A 191 -1.50 -12.06 -6.32
C PHE A 191 -2.83 -11.42 -6.74
N VAL A 192 -3.00 -10.15 -6.39
CA VAL A 192 -4.14 -9.34 -6.85
C VAL A 192 -4.00 -9.10 -8.34
N GLU A 193 -4.67 -9.93 -9.17
CA GLU A 193 -4.84 -9.64 -10.59
C GLU A 193 -5.55 -8.28 -10.72
N PRO A 194 -5.04 -7.31 -11.50
CA PRO A 194 -5.68 -6.00 -11.61
C PRO A 194 -7.14 -6.11 -12.05
N ASP A 195 -8.07 -5.48 -11.33
CA ASP A 195 -9.50 -5.55 -11.66
C ASP A 195 -9.77 -5.02 -13.07
N VAL A 196 -10.33 -5.89 -13.92
CA VAL A 196 -10.79 -5.56 -15.28
C VAL A 196 -12.27 -5.88 -15.33
N LEU A 197 -13.10 -4.84 -15.24
CA LEU A 197 -14.54 -4.96 -15.10
C LEU A 197 -15.17 -5.31 -16.46
N VAL A 198 -15.37 -6.61 -16.68
CA VAL A 198 -16.13 -7.16 -17.80
C VAL A 198 -17.59 -6.75 -17.69
N SER A 199 -18.16 -6.22 -18.77
CA SER A 199 -19.59 -5.92 -18.79
C SER A 199 -20.40 -7.21 -18.89
N ALA A 200 -21.30 -7.45 -17.93
CA ALA A 200 -22.20 -8.59 -17.99
C ALA A 200 -23.17 -8.40 -19.18
N SER A 201 -22.88 -9.06 -20.29
CA SER A 201 -23.72 -8.98 -21.50
C SER A 201 -25.15 -9.41 -21.14
N PRO A 202 -26.19 -8.61 -21.46
CA PRO A 202 -27.57 -8.97 -21.13
C PRO A 202 -27.94 -10.25 -21.88
N SER A 203 -28.09 -11.35 -21.13
CA SER A 203 -28.45 -12.65 -21.71
C SER A 203 -29.87 -12.59 -22.26
N VAL A 204 -29.99 -12.58 -23.59
CA VAL A 204 -31.28 -12.60 -24.30
C VAL A 204 -31.86 -14.02 -24.26
N GLY A 205 -32.27 -14.44 -23.06
CA GLY A 205 -32.82 -15.76 -22.77
C GLY A 205 -33.84 -15.80 -21.62
N GLY A 206 -33.92 -14.77 -20.77
CA GLY A 206 -34.82 -14.75 -19.61
C GLY A 206 -36.25 -14.25 -19.84
N LEU A 207 -36.73 -14.20 -21.10
CA LEU A 207 -37.98 -13.50 -21.47
C LEU A 207 -39.09 -14.38 -22.09
N LEU A 208 -38.86 -15.69 -22.22
CA LEU A 208 -39.85 -16.63 -22.80
C LEU A 208 -40.42 -17.63 -21.78
N ASP A 209 -39.69 -17.98 -20.72
CA ASP A 209 -40.10 -18.95 -19.69
C ASP A 209 -41.31 -18.51 -18.84
N SER A 210 -41.85 -17.30 -19.04
CA SER A 210 -43.03 -16.79 -18.33
C SER A 210 -44.35 -16.90 -19.11
N LEU A 211 -44.36 -17.45 -20.34
CA LEU A 211 -45.55 -17.43 -21.22
C LEU A 211 -45.94 -18.77 -21.88
N THR A 212 -45.63 -19.91 -21.26
CA THR A 212 -46.33 -21.19 -21.56
C THR A 212 -46.77 -21.90 -20.29
N GLY A 213 -48.05 -21.78 -19.94
CA GLY A 213 -48.64 -22.50 -18.82
C GLY A 213 -49.19 -23.87 -19.22
N SER A 214 -49.01 -24.85 -18.32
CA SER A 214 -49.77 -26.10 -18.20
C SER A 214 -49.52 -27.26 -19.20
N ILE A 215 -49.63 -28.48 -18.65
CA ILE A 215 -49.79 -29.79 -19.31
C ILE A 215 -48.59 -30.26 -20.17
N GLY A 216 -47.91 -31.31 -19.71
CA GLY A 216 -46.77 -31.92 -20.41
C GLY A 216 -47.07 -33.29 -21.02
N ILE A 217 -46.17 -33.74 -21.89
CA ILE A 217 -46.05 -35.13 -22.38
C ILE A 217 -44.58 -35.44 -22.65
N SER A 218 -44.13 -36.63 -22.25
CA SER A 218 -42.77 -37.12 -22.48
C SER A 218 -42.65 -37.78 -23.86
N GLY A 219 -41.62 -37.44 -24.66
CA GLY A 219 -41.33 -38.21 -25.87
C GLY A 219 -40.20 -37.69 -26.77
N ILE A 220 -39.30 -38.61 -27.15
CA ILE A 220 -38.56 -38.75 -28.43
C ILE A 220 -38.03 -37.44 -29.08
N SER A 221 -36.72 -37.25 -29.32
CA SER A 221 -35.80 -38.19 -29.99
C SER A 221 -34.32 -37.76 -29.85
N ALA A 222 -33.38 -38.64 -30.23
CA ALA A 222 -31.94 -38.41 -30.09
C ALA A 222 -31.17 -38.46 -31.42
N ARG A 223 -30.27 -37.48 -31.63
CA ARG A 223 -29.06 -37.54 -32.51
C ARG A 223 -28.25 -36.24 -32.32
N GLY A 224 -26.93 -36.23 -32.16
CA GLY A 224 -25.95 -37.29 -31.89
C GLY A 224 -24.60 -36.64 -31.54
N LYS A 225 -23.73 -37.31 -30.75
CA LYS A 225 -22.45 -36.74 -30.30
C LYS A 225 -21.39 -36.67 -31.42
N PRO A 226 -20.71 -35.54 -31.62
CA PRO A 226 -19.33 -35.52 -32.12
C PRO A 226 -18.36 -36.02 -31.03
N VAL A 227 -17.20 -36.53 -31.43
CA VAL A 227 -16.14 -36.96 -30.51
C VAL A 227 -15.36 -35.75 -29.99
N ALA A 228 -15.03 -35.73 -28.70
CA ALA A 228 -14.18 -34.69 -28.12
C ALA A 228 -12.71 -34.90 -28.49
N SER A 229 -12.12 -33.92 -29.18
CA SER A 229 -10.66 -33.74 -29.23
C SER A 229 -10.14 -33.27 -27.85
N PRO A 230 -8.93 -33.66 -27.42
CA PRO A 230 -8.39 -33.28 -26.11
C PRO A 230 -8.02 -31.79 -26.07
N SER A 231 -8.95 -30.94 -25.64
CA SER A 231 -8.70 -29.53 -25.35
C SER A 231 -7.87 -29.40 -24.07
N SER A 232 -6.64 -28.93 -24.21
CA SER A 232 -5.73 -28.61 -23.10
C SER A 232 -6.16 -27.33 -22.37
N SER A 233 -7.31 -27.38 -21.70
CA SER A 233 -7.90 -26.30 -20.90
C SER A 233 -8.21 -26.77 -19.49
N ALA A 234 -7.22 -27.39 -18.85
CA ALA A 234 -7.26 -27.87 -17.48
C ALA A 234 -6.34 -27.01 -16.58
N ASN A 235 -6.70 -25.73 -16.41
CA ASN A 235 -6.25 -25.01 -15.22
C ASN A 235 -6.78 -25.78 -14.00
N PRO A 236 -5.97 -26.09 -12.97
CA PRO A 236 -6.48 -26.73 -11.76
C PRO A 236 -7.48 -25.78 -11.10
N SER A 237 -8.75 -26.20 -11.05
CA SER A 237 -9.83 -25.44 -10.46
C SER A 237 -9.56 -25.17 -8.98
N SER A 238 -9.52 -23.90 -8.59
CA SER A 238 -9.42 -23.46 -7.21
C SER A 238 -10.72 -23.75 -6.44
N ASN A 239 -10.93 -25.02 -6.07
CA ASN A 239 -12.08 -25.50 -5.31
C ASN A 239 -12.00 -25.09 -3.82
N THR A 240 -11.98 -23.78 -3.56
CA THR A 240 -12.08 -23.16 -2.23
C THR A 240 -13.00 -21.95 -2.22
N MET A 241 -14.16 -22.04 -2.89
CA MET A 241 -15.31 -21.16 -2.65
C MET A 241 -16.42 -21.90 -1.89
N ALA A 242 -16.10 -22.28 -0.65
CA ALA A 242 -17.07 -22.71 0.35
C ALA A 242 -16.51 -22.41 1.75
N GLY A 243 -17.03 -21.37 2.41
CA GLY A 243 -16.84 -21.15 3.86
C GLY A 243 -15.40 -20.89 4.33
N ALA A 244 -14.74 -19.85 3.82
CA ALA A 244 -13.55 -19.30 4.47
C ALA A 244 -13.94 -18.55 5.77
N LEU A 245 -14.14 -19.31 6.85
CA LEU A 245 -14.13 -18.77 8.21
C LEU A 245 -12.71 -18.25 8.54
N ASN A 246 -12.64 -17.16 9.30
CA ASN A 246 -11.38 -16.49 9.62
C ASN A 246 -10.41 -17.42 10.39
N SER A 247 -9.47 -18.05 9.68
CA SER A 247 -8.28 -18.65 10.28
C SER A 247 -7.12 -17.66 10.16
N ASP A 248 -6.95 -16.83 11.18
CA ASP A 248 -5.93 -15.76 11.26
C ASP A 248 -4.51 -16.32 11.55
N ALA A 249 -4.19 -17.43 10.90
CA ALA A 249 -2.98 -18.22 11.10
C ALA A 249 -1.98 -17.92 9.95
N PRO A 250 -0.77 -17.42 10.24
CA PRO A 250 0.20 -17.10 9.20
C PRO A 250 0.56 -18.32 8.34
N ARG A 251 0.34 -18.21 7.02
CA ARG A 251 0.82 -19.21 6.04
C ARG A 251 2.35 -19.31 6.18
N PRO A 252 2.93 -20.51 6.33
CA PRO A 252 4.38 -20.66 6.40
C PRO A 252 5.03 -20.28 5.06
N LEU A 253 6.12 -19.52 5.13
CA LEU A 253 6.89 -19.07 3.96
C LEU A 253 7.38 -20.26 3.11
N ASP A 254 6.89 -20.37 1.87
CA ASP A 254 7.46 -21.26 0.87
C ASP A 254 8.81 -20.71 0.37
N LYS A 255 9.87 -21.19 1.02
CA LYS A 255 11.25 -20.80 0.69
C LYS A 255 11.68 -21.30 -0.70
N ASP A 256 11.07 -22.34 -1.26
CA ASP A 256 11.49 -22.94 -2.53
C ASP A 256 10.75 -22.35 -3.73
N ALA A 257 9.48 -21.98 -3.59
CA ALA A 257 8.81 -21.06 -4.52
C ALA A 257 9.57 -19.73 -4.59
N LEU A 258 9.94 -19.14 -3.44
CA LEU A 258 10.71 -17.89 -3.38
C LEU A 258 12.11 -18.03 -4.02
N ARG A 259 12.88 -19.07 -3.68
CA ARG A 259 14.20 -19.35 -4.31
C ARG A 259 14.07 -19.49 -5.82
N SER A 260 13.05 -20.20 -6.27
CA SER A 260 12.76 -20.40 -7.70
C SER A 260 12.41 -19.09 -8.39
N PHE A 261 11.51 -18.30 -7.81
CA PHE A 261 11.12 -16.99 -8.33
C PHE A 261 12.32 -16.06 -8.46
N ILE A 262 13.12 -15.89 -7.39
CA ILE A 262 14.32 -15.04 -7.38
C ILE A 262 15.37 -15.51 -8.41
N SER A 263 15.54 -16.82 -8.58
CA SER A 263 16.51 -17.36 -9.53
C SER A 263 16.09 -17.21 -10.99
N SER A 264 14.78 -17.14 -11.26
CA SER A 264 14.24 -16.87 -12.61
C SER A 264 14.14 -15.37 -12.91
N SER A 265 13.71 -14.55 -11.94
CA SER A 265 13.52 -13.10 -12.11
C SER A 265 14.82 -12.32 -12.17
N MET A 266 15.83 -12.71 -11.39
CA MET A 266 17.10 -11.99 -11.27
C MET A 266 18.29 -12.94 -11.03
N PRO A 267 18.60 -13.86 -11.97
CA PRO A 267 19.61 -14.92 -11.78
C PRO A 267 20.98 -14.40 -11.29
N PHE A 268 21.40 -13.23 -11.78
CA PHE A 268 22.66 -12.58 -11.40
C PHE A 268 22.50 -11.30 -10.57
N GLY A 269 21.29 -11.02 -10.07
CA GLY A 269 20.95 -9.84 -9.26
C GLY A 269 20.41 -8.64 -10.03
N THR A 270 20.41 -8.66 -11.36
CA THR A 270 19.66 -7.68 -12.19
C THR A 270 18.27 -8.25 -12.48
N PRO A 271 17.17 -7.55 -12.14
CA PRO A 271 15.80 -7.96 -12.51
C PRO A 271 15.59 -7.99 -14.03
N LEU A 272 14.89 -9.03 -14.51
CA LEU A 272 14.59 -9.28 -15.93
C LEU A 272 13.08 -9.35 -16.19
N ASP A 273 12.37 -10.15 -15.39
CA ASP A 273 10.89 -10.14 -15.26
C ASP A 273 10.56 -10.28 -13.78
N LEU A 274 9.52 -9.59 -13.30
CA LEU A 274 9.00 -9.69 -11.93
C LEU A 274 7.57 -10.23 -11.89
N SER A 275 6.96 -10.53 -13.04
CA SER A 275 5.68 -11.21 -13.15
C SER A 275 5.81 -12.65 -12.66
N TYR A 276 5.31 -12.91 -11.44
CA TYR A 276 5.21 -14.27 -10.90
C TYR A 276 4.39 -15.18 -11.82
N THR A 277 3.29 -14.68 -12.38
CA THR A 277 2.42 -15.44 -13.29
C THR A 277 3.15 -15.90 -14.55
N ASN A 278 4.00 -15.05 -15.14
CA ASN A 278 4.87 -15.43 -16.26
C ASN A 278 5.87 -16.50 -15.82
N ILE A 279 6.65 -16.23 -14.78
CA ILE A 279 7.72 -17.10 -14.28
C ILE A 279 7.18 -18.49 -13.88
N PHE A 280 6.04 -18.53 -13.19
CA PHE A 280 5.37 -19.76 -12.81
C PHE A 280 4.89 -20.54 -14.04
N SER A 281 4.26 -19.87 -15.02
CA SER A 281 3.81 -20.52 -16.25
C SER A 281 4.97 -21.08 -17.07
N ILE A 282 6.06 -20.32 -17.22
CA ILE A 282 7.33 -20.75 -17.85
C ILE A 282 7.90 -21.99 -17.15
N LYS A 283 7.89 -22.01 -15.82
CA LYS A 283 8.40 -23.13 -15.02
C LYS A 283 7.54 -24.40 -15.15
N VAL A 284 6.22 -24.26 -15.24
CA VAL A 284 5.29 -25.41 -15.28
C VAL A 284 5.17 -26.00 -16.67
N ASN A 285 5.04 -25.18 -17.71
CA ASN A 285 4.78 -25.64 -19.08
C ASN A 285 6.05 -25.71 -19.96
N GLY A 286 7.14 -25.05 -19.55
CA GLY A 286 8.31 -24.84 -20.41
C GLY A 286 8.02 -23.90 -21.59
N PHE A 287 9.02 -23.67 -22.45
CA PHE A 287 8.79 -23.01 -23.73
C PHE A 287 8.20 -24.02 -24.72
N SER A 288 7.00 -23.77 -25.24
CA SER A 288 6.35 -24.71 -26.16
C SER A 288 7.03 -24.71 -27.53
N SER A 289 7.31 -25.89 -28.06
CA SER A 289 7.78 -26.09 -29.44
C SER A 289 6.66 -26.05 -30.49
N SER A 290 5.38 -26.04 -30.07
CA SER A 290 4.22 -26.05 -30.98
C SER A 290 3.95 -24.72 -31.67
N ASP A 291 4.45 -23.62 -31.10
CA ASP A 291 4.13 -22.25 -31.49
C ASP A 291 5.40 -21.40 -31.48
N PRO A 292 6.34 -21.62 -32.42
CA PRO A 292 7.45 -20.70 -32.61
C PRO A 292 6.90 -19.31 -32.93
N PRO A 293 7.49 -18.22 -32.39
CA PRO A 293 7.11 -16.88 -32.80
C PRO A 293 7.39 -16.69 -34.30
N PRO A 294 6.65 -15.80 -34.99
CA PRO A 294 6.89 -15.50 -36.40
C PRO A 294 8.35 -15.11 -36.61
N ALA A 295 9.02 -15.69 -37.62
CA ALA A 295 10.47 -15.60 -37.78
C ALA A 295 11.01 -14.16 -37.82
N ASP A 296 10.21 -13.22 -38.34
CA ASP A 296 10.54 -11.80 -38.47
C ASP A 296 10.21 -10.96 -37.21
N VAL A 297 9.52 -11.54 -36.20
CA VAL A 297 8.99 -10.82 -35.03
C VAL A 297 9.56 -11.41 -33.73
N LYS A 298 10.41 -10.65 -33.04
CA LYS A 298 10.93 -11.03 -31.72
C LYS A 298 9.80 -11.02 -30.69
N GLN A 299 9.56 -12.18 -30.07
CA GLN A 299 8.63 -12.32 -28.95
C GLN A 299 9.12 -11.51 -27.74
N PRO A 300 8.31 -10.61 -27.15
CA PRO A 300 8.72 -9.82 -26.01
C PRO A 300 8.67 -10.63 -24.71
N ALA A 301 9.59 -10.34 -23.78
CA ALA A 301 9.80 -11.13 -22.56
C ALA A 301 8.52 -11.28 -21.70
N TRP A 302 7.68 -10.26 -21.65
CA TRP A 302 6.42 -10.24 -20.89
C TRP A 302 5.27 -11.04 -21.53
N LYS A 303 5.46 -11.63 -22.73
CA LYS A 303 4.48 -12.51 -23.40
C LYS A 303 5.14 -13.86 -23.74
N PRO A 304 5.46 -14.71 -22.74
CA PRO A 304 6.15 -16.00 -22.96
C PRO A 304 5.32 -17.03 -23.74
N TYR A 305 3.99 -16.84 -23.83
CA TYR A 305 3.09 -17.67 -24.63
C TYR A 305 2.23 -16.83 -25.56
N LEU A 306 1.78 -17.41 -26.66
CA LEU A 306 0.75 -16.82 -27.51
C LEU A 306 -0.63 -17.18 -26.96
N TYR A 307 -1.52 -16.20 -26.85
CA TYR A 307 -2.93 -16.46 -26.54
C TYR A 307 -3.59 -17.22 -27.70
N LYS A 308 -4.56 -18.09 -27.38
CA LYS A 308 -5.43 -18.81 -28.32
C LYS A 308 -6.85 -18.80 -27.78
N GLY A 309 -7.84 -18.43 -28.59
CA GLY A 309 -9.25 -18.39 -28.18
C GLY A 309 -10.05 -17.17 -28.66
N LYS A 310 -11.12 -16.85 -27.95
CA LYS A 310 -12.06 -15.78 -28.33
C LYS A 310 -11.43 -14.40 -28.14
N GLN A 311 -10.99 -13.80 -29.24
CA GLN A 311 -10.28 -12.53 -29.19
C GLN A 311 -11.15 -11.36 -28.70
N ARG A 312 -10.58 -10.46 -27.87
CA ARG A 312 -11.17 -9.22 -27.33
C ARG A 312 -10.14 -8.36 -26.58
N VAL A 313 -10.41 -7.07 -26.44
CA VAL A 313 -9.69 -6.15 -25.55
C VAL A 313 -10.65 -5.57 -24.52
N ILE A 314 -10.23 -5.48 -23.27
CA ILE A 314 -11.00 -4.85 -22.18
C ILE A 314 -10.10 -3.83 -21.48
N LEU A 315 -10.57 -2.59 -21.38
CA LEU A 315 -9.88 -1.49 -20.70
C LEU A 315 -10.74 -0.99 -19.54
N THR A 316 -10.17 -0.93 -18.34
CA THR A 316 -10.87 -0.42 -17.15
C THR A 316 -10.04 0.69 -16.52
N ILE A 317 -10.62 1.89 -16.43
CA ILE A 317 -10.05 2.95 -15.59
C ILE A 317 -10.50 2.71 -14.15
N HIS A 318 -9.56 2.63 -13.22
CA HIS A 318 -9.82 2.67 -11.79
C HIS A 318 -9.17 3.91 -11.17
N GLU A 319 -9.96 4.74 -10.51
CA GLU A 319 -9.46 5.90 -9.76
C GLU A 319 -9.71 5.73 -8.26
N ILE A 320 -8.73 6.13 -7.47
CA ILE A 320 -8.78 6.20 -6.01
C ILE A 320 -8.71 7.67 -5.62
N ILE A 321 -9.72 8.16 -4.91
CA ILE A 321 -9.82 9.55 -4.46
C ILE A 321 -9.37 9.63 -3.01
N ASN A 322 -8.23 10.28 -2.76
CA ASN A 322 -7.78 10.60 -1.42
C ASN A 322 -8.15 12.05 -1.11
N ALA A 323 -8.66 12.33 0.08
CA ALA A 323 -9.10 13.67 0.44
C ALA A 323 -9.07 13.92 1.94
N ALA A 324 -8.72 15.14 2.33
CA ALA A 324 -8.79 15.65 3.70
C ALA A 324 -9.65 16.90 3.70
N MET A 325 -10.91 16.76 4.12
CA MET A 325 -11.84 17.88 4.27
C MET A 325 -11.66 18.48 5.66
N TYR A 326 -11.33 19.76 5.72
CA TYR A 326 -11.16 20.51 6.96
C TYR A 326 -12.37 21.39 7.25
N ASP A 327 -13.01 21.94 6.21
CA ASP A 327 -14.12 22.91 6.28
C ASP A 327 -13.84 24.06 7.27
N ARG A 328 -12.65 24.67 7.13
CA ARG A 328 -12.17 25.86 7.88
C ARG A 328 -11.61 26.90 6.91
N ASP A 329 -11.79 28.18 7.21
CA ASP A 329 -11.32 29.27 6.33
C ASP A 329 -9.78 29.38 6.29
N GLU A 330 -9.08 28.95 7.35
CA GLU A 330 -7.62 29.04 7.45
C GLU A 330 -6.88 27.87 6.78
N ILE A 331 -7.57 26.76 6.47
CA ILE A 331 -6.94 25.50 6.06
C ILE A 331 -7.69 24.88 4.87
N PRO A 332 -7.15 24.93 3.64
CA PRO A 332 -7.86 24.45 2.46
C PRO A 332 -8.02 22.93 2.44
N ASP A 333 -9.23 22.49 2.06
CA ASP A 333 -9.55 21.12 1.71
C ASP A 333 -8.55 20.56 0.69
N LYS A 334 -7.95 19.39 0.98
CA LYS A 334 -7.01 18.71 0.07
C LYS A 334 -7.69 17.54 -0.62
N ILE A 335 -7.44 17.36 -1.92
CA ILE A 335 -7.94 16.23 -2.72
C ILE A 335 -6.94 15.85 -3.82
N SER A 336 -6.71 14.55 -4.03
CA SER A 336 -5.92 14.00 -5.13
C SER A 336 -6.57 12.77 -5.75
N VAL A 337 -6.34 12.57 -7.05
CA VAL A 337 -6.81 11.42 -7.83
C VAL A 337 -5.62 10.53 -8.17
N SER A 338 -5.59 9.33 -7.62
CA SER A 338 -4.62 8.28 -7.99
C SER A 338 -5.30 7.29 -8.93
N GLY A 339 -5.01 7.40 -10.23
CA GLY A 339 -5.66 6.61 -11.28
C GLY A 339 -4.76 5.55 -11.90
N GLN A 340 -5.39 4.50 -12.44
CA GLN A 340 -4.74 3.47 -13.23
C GLN A 340 -5.64 3.04 -14.40
N ILE A 341 -5.03 2.69 -15.54
CA ILE A 341 -5.73 2.03 -16.65
C ILE A 341 -5.29 0.57 -16.65
N ASN A 342 -6.22 -0.31 -16.31
CA ASN A 342 -6.06 -1.76 -16.34
C ASN A 342 -6.45 -2.27 -17.74
N CYS A 343 -5.73 -3.27 -18.23
CA CYS A 343 -5.94 -3.85 -19.55
C CYS A 343 -5.94 -5.38 -19.48
N ARG A 344 -6.89 -6.00 -20.19
CA ARG A 344 -6.83 -7.41 -20.61
C ARG A 344 -6.92 -7.47 -22.13
N ALA A 345 -5.89 -8.00 -22.78
CA ALA A 345 -5.88 -8.20 -24.23
C ALA A 345 -5.82 -9.71 -24.55
N GLU A 346 -6.99 -10.31 -24.71
CA GLU A 346 -7.14 -11.66 -25.22
C GLU A 346 -6.95 -11.60 -26.75
N LEU A 347 -5.70 -11.58 -27.23
CA LEU A 347 -5.36 -11.40 -28.66
C LEU A 347 -4.31 -12.42 -29.14
N GLU A 348 -4.64 -13.12 -30.22
CA GLU A 348 -3.82 -14.20 -30.79
C GLU A 348 -2.59 -13.68 -31.53
N GLY A 349 -1.49 -14.41 -31.47
CA GLY A 349 -0.20 -13.96 -32.02
C GLY A 349 0.44 -12.82 -31.21
N LEU A 350 1.15 -11.93 -31.91
CA LEU A 350 1.87 -10.78 -31.34
C LEU A 350 1.39 -9.43 -31.93
N PRO A 351 0.10 -9.05 -31.77
CA PRO A 351 -0.37 -7.75 -32.21
C PRO A 351 -0.04 -6.65 -31.21
N ASP A 352 0.21 -5.45 -31.71
CA ASP A 352 0.20 -4.21 -30.95
C ASP A 352 -1.22 -3.64 -30.87
N VAL A 353 -1.55 -3.04 -29.72
CA VAL A 353 -2.78 -2.27 -29.50
C VAL A 353 -2.39 -0.80 -29.40
N SER A 354 -3.15 0.11 -29.99
CA SER A 354 -2.96 1.55 -29.75
C SER A 354 -4.26 2.34 -29.67
N PHE A 355 -4.30 3.32 -28.76
CA PHE A 355 -5.44 4.21 -28.56
C PHE A 355 -5.02 5.63 -28.18
N PRO A 356 -5.77 6.68 -28.58
CA PRO A 356 -5.57 8.04 -28.08
C PRO A 356 -6.07 8.15 -26.63
N LEU A 357 -5.24 8.68 -25.73
CA LEU A 357 -5.66 9.00 -24.37
C LEU A 357 -6.51 10.27 -24.38
N ALA A 358 -7.83 10.15 -24.21
CA ALA A 358 -8.72 11.29 -24.20
C ALA A 358 -8.76 11.96 -22.82
N GLY A 359 -8.88 13.29 -22.78
CA GLY A 359 -9.03 14.06 -21.55
C GLY A 359 -7.72 14.44 -20.83
N SER A 360 -6.55 14.03 -21.32
CA SER A 360 -5.24 14.40 -20.77
C SER A 360 -5.04 15.91 -20.64
N ASN A 361 -5.53 16.72 -21.58
CA ASN A 361 -5.46 18.19 -21.54
C ASN A 361 -6.50 18.85 -20.58
N LYS A 362 -7.34 18.05 -19.91
CA LYS A 362 -8.31 18.51 -18.89
C LYS A 362 -7.95 18.01 -17.50
N ALA A 363 -7.52 16.76 -17.40
CA ALA A 363 -6.88 16.24 -16.21
C ALA A 363 -5.58 17.03 -15.98
N ARG A 364 -5.45 17.72 -14.84
CA ARG A 364 -4.15 18.27 -14.44
C ARG A 364 -3.30 17.11 -13.94
N ILE A 365 -2.64 16.40 -14.87
CA ILE A 365 -1.80 15.24 -14.58
C ILE A 365 -0.50 15.76 -13.95
N GLU A 366 -0.26 15.37 -12.71
CA GLU A 366 0.92 15.74 -11.92
C GLU A 366 2.05 14.70 -12.08
N GLY A 367 1.68 13.44 -12.34
CA GLY A 367 2.62 12.35 -12.55
C GLY A 367 2.00 11.26 -13.43
N LEU A 368 2.84 10.59 -14.23
CA LEU A 368 2.42 9.60 -15.22
C LEU A 368 3.49 8.51 -15.34
N SER A 369 3.08 7.25 -15.35
CA SER A 369 3.97 6.10 -15.56
C SER A 369 3.28 5.01 -16.36
N PHE A 370 4.06 4.24 -17.11
CA PHE A 370 3.58 3.22 -18.04
C PHE A 370 4.18 1.85 -17.74
N HIS A 371 3.46 0.80 -18.13
CA HIS A 371 4.00 -0.56 -18.17
C HIS A 371 5.16 -0.65 -19.19
N PRO A 372 6.23 -1.42 -18.94
CA PRO A 372 7.35 -1.58 -19.89
C PRO A 372 7.00 -2.14 -21.28
N CYS A 373 5.75 -2.55 -21.50
CA CYS A 373 5.25 -2.95 -22.82
C CYS A 373 4.77 -1.78 -23.70
N ALA A 374 4.69 -0.57 -23.14
CA ALA A 374 4.19 0.62 -23.83
C ALA A 374 5.29 1.36 -24.58
N GLN A 375 5.01 1.67 -25.84
CA GLN A 375 5.78 2.50 -26.74
C GLN A 375 5.11 3.88 -26.77
N VAL A 376 5.53 4.77 -25.87
CA VAL A 376 4.96 6.12 -25.74
C VAL A 376 5.89 7.13 -26.43
N PRO A 377 5.41 7.95 -27.38
CA PRO A 377 6.23 8.99 -27.98
C PRO A 377 6.71 10.02 -26.95
N GLU A 378 8.02 10.28 -26.89
CA GLU A 378 8.62 11.19 -25.92
C GLU A 378 8.19 12.66 -26.11
N HIS A 379 7.69 13.03 -27.29
CA HIS A 379 7.36 14.41 -27.66
C HIS A 379 6.07 14.49 -28.50
N GLY A 380 5.08 15.26 -28.05
CA GLY A 380 3.90 15.62 -28.86
C GLY A 380 2.61 15.87 -28.06
N ILE A 381 2.23 17.14 -27.88
CA ILE A 381 1.07 17.55 -27.07
C ILE A 381 -0.29 17.11 -27.69
N ASP A 382 -0.41 17.13 -29.02
CA ASP A 382 -1.70 17.00 -29.69
C ASP A 382 -2.21 15.56 -29.90
N LYS A 383 -1.34 14.54 -29.78
CA LYS A 383 -1.70 13.12 -30.03
C LYS A 383 -0.92 12.16 -29.14
N GLN A 384 -1.21 12.18 -27.84
CA GLN A 384 -0.70 11.18 -26.89
C GLN A 384 -1.43 9.83 -27.10
N ALA A 385 -1.08 9.13 -28.18
CA ALA A 385 -1.52 7.77 -28.46
C ALA A 385 -0.62 6.78 -27.70
N VAL A 386 -1.22 5.96 -26.86
CA VAL A 386 -0.53 4.87 -26.14
C VAL A 386 -0.53 3.66 -27.06
N MET A 387 0.64 3.25 -27.54
CA MET A 387 0.85 2.00 -28.28
C MET A 387 1.52 0.97 -27.36
N PHE A 388 1.15 -0.31 -27.44
CA PHE A 388 1.73 -1.35 -26.59
C PHE A 388 1.55 -2.76 -27.16
N SER A 389 2.53 -3.63 -26.92
CA SER A 389 2.43 -5.07 -27.21
C SER A 389 1.97 -5.78 -25.92
N PRO A 390 0.69 -6.11 -25.73
CA PRO A 390 0.17 -6.47 -24.40
C PRO A 390 0.74 -7.79 -23.82
N PRO A 391 1.04 -7.84 -22.51
CA PRO A 391 1.15 -9.07 -21.72
C PRO A 391 -0.11 -9.95 -21.75
N LEU A 392 0.00 -11.15 -21.17
CA LEU A 392 -1.13 -12.05 -20.91
C LEU A 392 -1.82 -11.71 -19.59
N GLY A 393 -3.12 -12.00 -19.49
CA GLY A 393 -3.93 -11.75 -18.28
C GLY A 393 -4.31 -10.28 -18.09
N ASN A 394 -4.66 -9.90 -16.86
CA ASN A 394 -4.82 -8.50 -16.47
C ASN A 394 -3.47 -7.89 -16.12
N PHE A 395 -3.21 -6.69 -16.63
CA PHE A 395 -2.05 -5.88 -16.24
C PHE A 395 -2.44 -4.41 -16.12
N VAL A 396 -1.68 -3.64 -15.33
CA VAL A 396 -1.83 -2.18 -15.28
C VAL A 396 -0.99 -1.59 -16.41
N LEU A 397 -1.65 -1.01 -17.42
CA LEU A 397 -1.00 -0.41 -18.60
C LEU A 397 -0.36 0.94 -18.27
N MET A 398 -1.01 1.75 -17.45
CA MET A 398 -0.48 3.03 -16.98
C MET A 398 -1.08 3.43 -15.63
N ARG A 399 -0.34 4.25 -14.88
CA ARG A 399 -0.76 4.91 -13.64
C ARG A 399 -0.59 6.42 -13.78
N TYR A 400 -1.51 7.18 -13.22
CA TYR A 400 -1.46 8.64 -13.23
C TYR A 400 -1.87 9.23 -11.88
N GLN A 401 -1.31 10.39 -11.56
CA GLN A 401 -1.78 11.26 -10.48
C GLN A 401 -2.36 12.52 -11.10
N ALA A 402 -3.53 12.96 -10.64
CA ALA A 402 -4.18 14.15 -11.16
C ALA A 402 -5.01 14.91 -10.11
N VAL A 403 -5.29 16.20 -10.38
CA VAL A 403 -6.22 17.01 -9.59
C VAL A 403 -7.67 16.70 -9.99
N CYS A 404 -8.57 16.64 -9.00
CA CYS A 404 -10.01 16.43 -9.23
C CYS A 404 -10.67 17.71 -9.77
N ALA A 405 -11.10 17.70 -11.04
CA ALA A 405 -11.46 18.93 -11.77
C ALA A 405 -12.78 19.60 -11.31
N ALA A 406 -13.64 18.87 -10.59
CA ALA A 406 -14.93 19.36 -10.10
C ALA A 406 -15.00 19.50 -8.56
N GLY A 407 -13.87 19.33 -7.86
CA GLY A 407 -13.82 19.35 -6.39
C GLY A 407 -14.23 18.02 -5.74
N PRO A 408 -14.40 17.97 -4.41
CA PRO A 408 -14.69 16.74 -3.68
C PRO A 408 -16.05 16.11 -4.05
N PRO A 409 -16.13 14.80 -4.36
CA PRO A 409 -17.41 14.11 -4.61
C PRO A 409 -18.28 13.97 -3.34
N VAL A 410 -17.69 14.16 -2.15
CA VAL A 410 -18.39 14.30 -0.87
C VAL A 410 -17.74 15.46 -0.11
N LYS A 411 -18.26 16.68 -0.24
CA LYS A 411 -17.85 17.77 0.67
C LYS A 411 -18.52 17.54 2.02
N GLY A 412 -17.83 17.80 3.14
CA GLY A 412 -18.39 17.50 4.45
C GLY A 412 -17.81 18.28 5.63
N PHE A 413 -18.70 18.90 6.39
CA PHE A 413 -18.47 19.35 7.75
C PHE A 413 -18.63 18.16 8.72
N TYR A 414 -17.66 17.99 9.61
CA TYR A 414 -17.75 17.08 10.76
C TYR A 414 -17.37 17.83 12.04
N GLN A 415 -18.16 17.62 13.10
CA GLN A 415 -17.89 18.14 14.43
C GLN A 415 -18.22 17.08 15.47
N LEU A 416 -17.33 16.90 16.46
CA LEU A 416 -17.53 16.09 17.65
C LEU A 416 -16.99 16.86 18.87
N SER A 417 -17.82 17.02 19.89
CA SER A 417 -17.44 17.63 21.17
C SER A 417 -17.76 16.69 22.33
N MET A 418 -16.87 16.63 23.33
CA MET A 418 -17.14 15.91 24.57
C MET A 418 -17.92 16.81 25.52
N VAL A 419 -19.14 16.40 25.86
CA VAL A 419 -20.06 17.07 26.80
C VAL A 419 -19.78 16.63 28.25
N SER A 420 -19.29 15.41 28.42
CA SER A 420 -18.66 14.90 29.64
C SER A 420 -17.67 13.79 29.28
N GLU A 421 -16.89 13.29 30.23
CA GLU A 421 -15.86 12.26 30.02
C GLU A 421 -16.32 11.06 29.19
N ASP A 422 -17.57 10.61 29.39
CA ASP A 422 -18.19 9.47 28.71
C ASP A 422 -19.29 9.86 27.71
N LYS A 423 -19.48 11.14 27.38
CA LYS A 423 -20.53 11.57 26.45
C LYS A 423 -20.01 12.54 25.39
N GLY A 424 -20.03 12.10 24.13
CA GLY A 424 -19.85 12.94 22.95
C GLY A 424 -21.18 13.46 22.39
N ALA A 425 -21.17 14.63 21.77
CA ALA A 425 -22.20 15.14 20.88
C ALA A 425 -21.58 15.47 19.53
N PHE A 426 -22.23 15.10 18.42
CA PHE A 426 -21.65 15.23 17.08
C PHE A 426 -22.65 15.77 16.05
N LEU A 427 -22.12 16.30 14.96
CA LEU A 427 -22.86 16.79 13.80
C LEU A 427 -22.06 16.57 12.52
N PHE A 428 -22.69 15.90 11.54
CA PHE A 428 -22.28 15.93 10.14
C PHE A 428 -23.20 16.82 9.32
N LYS A 429 -22.64 17.56 8.35
CA LYS A 429 -23.36 18.15 7.21
C LYS A 429 -22.57 17.88 5.94
N LEU A 430 -23.14 17.15 5.00
CA LEU A 430 -22.46 16.67 3.81
C LEU A 430 -23.20 17.12 2.55
N CYS A 431 -22.46 17.40 1.48
CA CYS A 431 -23.00 17.55 0.13
C CYS A 431 -22.33 16.51 -0.78
N LEU A 432 -23.12 15.58 -1.29
CA LEU A 432 -22.70 14.47 -2.14
C LEU A 432 -22.96 14.85 -3.60
N MET A 433 -22.00 14.56 -4.49
CA MET A 433 -22.12 14.70 -5.94
C MET A 433 -22.49 16.11 -6.44
N GLU A 434 -22.07 17.17 -5.73
CA GLU A 434 -22.24 18.56 -6.16
C GLU A 434 -21.44 18.87 -7.43
N GLY A 435 -22.02 19.62 -8.38
CA GLY A 435 -21.41 19.91 -9.68
C GLY A 435 -21.33 18.72 -10.66
N TYR A 436 -21.32 17.49 -10.15
CA TYR A 436 -21.25 16.25 -10.93
C TYR A 436 -22.54 15.94 -11.70
N LYS A 437 -22.39 15.32 -12.87
CA LYS A 437 -23.48 15.10 -13.84
C LYS A 437 -23.39 13.69 -14.44
N ALA A 438 -24.48 13.22 -15.04
CA ALA A 438 -24.49 11.98 -15.80
C ALA A 438 -23.37 11.96 -16.87
N PRO A 439 -22.68 10.83 -17.09
CA PRO A 439 -23.03 9.47 -16.67
C PRO A 439 -22.62 9.08 -15.24
N LEU A 440 -22.01 9.96 -14.44
CA LEU A 440 -21.54 9.61 -13.10
C LEU A 440 -22.69 9.21 -12.17
N CYS A 441 -22.56 8.03 -11.57
CA CYS A 441 -23.51 7.44 -10.65
C CYS A 441 -22.80 6.93 -9.39
N MET A 442 -23.08 7.52 -8.24
CA MET A 442 -22.55 7.04 -6.94
C MET A 442 -23.37 5.82 -6.48
N GLU A 443 -22.75 4.64 -6.43
CA GLU A 443 -23.42 3.36 -6.14
C GLU A 443 -23.74 3.18 -4.65
N PHE A 444 -22.81 3.59 -3.79
CA PHE A 444 -22.98 3.64 -2.33
C PHE A 444 -22.14 4.79 -1.75
N CYS A 445 -22.51 5.24 -0.55
CA CYS A 445 -21.73 6.16 0.27
C CYS A 445 -22.00 5.89 1.75
N THR A 446 -20.93 5.68 2.51
CA THR A 446 -20.94 5.40 3.94
C THR A 446 -19.97 6.35 4.64
N VAL A 447 -20.32 6.83 5.83
CA VAL A 447 -19.40 7.54 6.73
C VAL A 447 -19.22 6.71 7.98
N THR A 448 -17.97 6.44 8.36
CA THR A 448 -17.60 5.66 9.54
C THR A 448 -16.83 6.55 10.50
N MET A 449 -17.40 6.77 11.68
CA MET A 449 -16.80 7.50 12.79
C MET A 449 -16.20 6.48 13.78
N PRO A 450 -14.86 6.35 13.86
CA PRO A 450 -14.19 5.34 14.67
C PRO A 450 -14.00 5.78 16.12
N PHE A 451 -13.95 4.81 17.03
CA PHE A 451 -13.66 5.00 18.45
C PHE A 451 -12.71 3.90 18.98
N PRO A 452 -11.47 3.75 18.46
CA PRO A 452 -10.65 2.54 18.66
C PRO A 452 -10.25 2.27 20.12
N ARG A 453 -10.32 3.28 21.00
CA ARG A 453 -9.98 3.20 22.43
C ARG A 453 -11.18 3.35 23.37
N ARG A 454 -12.40 3.52 22.85
CA ARG A 454 -13.62 3.71 23.64
C ARG A 454 -14.71 2.77 23.17
N ARG A 455 -15.27 1.99 24.09
CA ARG A 455 -16.43 1.14 23.80
C ARG A 455 -17.71 1.95 23.83
N ILE A 456 -18.55 1.83 22.81
CA ILE A 456 -19.89 2.44 22.79
C ILE A 456 -20.81 1.66 23.74
N VAL A 457 -21.59 2.39 24.56
CA VAL A 457 -22.63 1.84 25.45
C VAL A 457 -24.02 2.20 24.95
N SER A 458 -24.23 3.41 24.47
CA SER A 458 -25.48 3.80 23.81
C SER A 458 -25.25 4.87 22.75
N PHE A 459 -26.06 4.82 21.70
CA PHE A 459 -26.06 5.77 20.60
C PHE A 459 -27.46 6.37 20.48
N ASP A 460 -27.55 7.69 20.26
CA ASP A 460 -28.79 8.40 19.99
C ASP A 460 -28.55 9.43 18.88
N GLY A 461 -29.37 9.43 17.83
CA GLY A 461 -29.20 10.29 16.67
C GLY A 461 -29.94 9.79 15.45
N THR A 462 -30.53 10.70 14.69
CA THR A 462 -31.35 10.39 13.51
C THR A 462 -30.79 11.14 12.31
N PRO A 463 -30.27 10.45 11.26
CA PRO A 463 -29.85 11.12 10.04
C PRO A 463 -31.06 11.55 9.22
N SER A 464 -30.88 12.61 8.44
CA SER A 464 -31.85 13.07 7.44
C SER A 464 -32.11 12.07 6.29
N ILE A 465 -31.13 11.20 6.01
CA ILE A 465 -31.17 10.20 4.93
C ILE A 465 -30.28 9.00 5.28
N GLY A 466 -30.62 7.82 4.76
CA GLY A 466 -29.82 6.59 4.93
C GLY A 466 -30.15 5.82 6.21
N THR A 467 -29.25 4.94 6.63
CA THR A 467 -29.39 4.12 7.85
C THR A 467 -28.13 4.17 8.70
N VAL A 468 -28.28 3.93 10.01
CA VAL A 468 -27.16 3.89 10.97
C VAL A 468 -27.00 2.47 11.50
N SER A 469 -25.76 2.02 11.66
CA SER A 469 -25.40 0.80 12.36
C SER A 469 -24.19 1.06 13.26
N THR A 470 -24.21 0.56 14.50
CA THR A 470 -23.13 0.76 15.47
C THR A 470 -22.40 -0.56 15.76
N THR A 471 -21.08 -0.51 15.79
CA THR A 471 -20.25 -1.60 16.36
C THR A 471 -19.86 -1.25 17.79
N GLU A 472 -19.03 -2.08 18.42
CA GLU A 472 -18.44 -1.79 19.74
C GLU A 472 -17.54 -0.53 19.72
N HIS A 473 -16.93 -0.23 18.57
CA HIS A 473 -15.89 0.81 18.40
C HIS A 473 -16.10 1.69 17.15
N SER A 474 -17.30 1.75 16.58
CA SER A 474 -17.61 2.66 15.46
C SER A 474 -19.10 2.96 15.33
N VAL A 475 -19.41 4.11 14.75
CA VAL A 475 -20.73 4.42 14.19
C VAL A 475 -20.59 4.46 12.67
N GLU A 476 -21.36 3.64 11.96
CA GLU A 476 -21.46 3.65 10.50
C GLU A 476 -22.79 4.26 10.05
N TRP A 477 -22.73 5.28 9.20
CA TRP A 477 -23.87 5.91 8.56
C TRP A 477 -23.86 5.64 7.06
N LYS A 478 -24.78 4.78 6.60
CA LYS A 478 -24.94 4.35 5.21
C LYS A 478 -25.94 5.29 4.51
N ILE A 479 -25.42 6.37 3.96
CA ILE A 479 -26.18 7.45 3.28
C ILE A 479 -26.86 6.90 2.03
N LEU A 480 -26.10 6.18 1.20
CA LEU A 480 -26.56 5.49 0.00
C LEU A 480 -26.19 4.01 0.10
N ALA A 481 -27.17 3.13 -0.04
CA ALA A 481 -26.99 1.68 -0.08
C ALA A 481 -26.96 1.16 -1.52
N SER A 482 -26.10 0.16 -1.77
CA SER A 482 -25.91 -0.45 -3.08
C SER A 482 -27.23 -0.86 -3.74
N GLY A 483 -27.40 -0.48 -5.00
CA GLY A 483 -28.62 -0.73 -5.78
C GLY A 483 -29.60 0.45 -5.85
N ARG A 484 -29.42 1.52 -5.07
CA ARG A 484 -30.12 2.81 -5.27
C ARG A 484 -29.13 3.95 -5.52
N GLY A 485 -28.34 3.80 -6.58
CA GLY A 485 -27.29 4.73 -6.94
C GLY A 485 -27.78 6.12 -7.36
N LEU A 486 -26.98 7.14 -7.04
CA LEU A 486 -27.26 8.55 -7.29
C LEU A 486 -26.68 8.98 -8.65
N LEU A 487 -27.51 8.97 -9.69
CA LEU A 487 -27.16 9.40 -11.05
C LEU A 487 -27.40 10.90 -11.24
N GLY A 488 -26.32 11.67 -11.45
CA GLY A 488 -26.37 13.05 -11.96
C GLY A 488 -27.21 14.05 -11.15
N LYS A 489 -27.30 13.87 -9.83
CA LYS A 489 -27.96 14.77 -8.87
C LYS A 489 -27.07 14.91 -7.64
N SER A 490 -27.10 16.06 -6.97
CA SER A 490 -26.54 16.21 -5.63
C SER A 490 -27.51 15.76 -4.54
N ILE A 491 -26.98 15.45 -3.36
CA ILE A 491 -27.75 15.23 -2.13
C ILE A 491 -27.07 15.97 -0.97
N GLU A 492 -27.82 16.82 -0.27
CA GLU A 492 -27.45 17.30 1.06
C GLU A 492 -27.87 16.26 2.11
N ALA A 493 -26.99 15.98 3.06
CA ALA A 493 -27.21 14.99 4.11
C ALA A 493 -26.66 15.49 5.45
N THR A 494 -27.54 15.64 6.45
CA THR A 494 -27.18 15.97 7.83
C THR A 494 -27.41 14.79 8.78
N PHE A 495 -26.55 14.69 9.81
CA PHE A 495 -26.65 13.67 10.86
C PHE A 495 -26.14 14.21 12.20
N PRO A 496 -27.04 14.71 13.07
CA PRO A 496 -26.73 15.02 14.47
C PRO A 496 -26.92 13.81 15.38
N GLY A 497 -26.22 13.78 16.51
CA GLY A 497 -26.47 12.81 17.57
C GLY A 497 -25.60 12.99 18.81
N THR A 498 -25.77 12.07 19.77
CA THR A 498 -24.92 11.92 20.95
C THR A 498 -24.52 10.45 21.15
N ILE A 499 -23.34 10.25 21.71
CA ILE A 499 -22.75 8.92 21.93
C ILE A 499 -22.35 8.85 23.40
N ARG A 500 -22.74 7.75 24.05
CA ARG A 500 -22.27 7.42 25.40
C ARG A 500 -21.30 6.26 25.33
N PHE A 501 -20.13 6.45 25.91
CA PHE A 501 -19.09 5.43 26.02
C PHE A 501 -19.23 4.65 27.32
N ALA A 502 -18.52 3.53 27.42
CA ALA A 502 -18.23 2.88 28.68
C ALA A 502 -17.29 3.78 29.51
N PRO A 503 -17.51 3.89 30.84
CA PRO A 503 -16.57 4.54 31.74
C PRO A 503 -15.15 4.00 31.57
N TRP A 504 -14.17 4.91 31.63
CA TRP A 504 -12.76 4.58 31.41
C TRP A 504 -12.20 3.70 32.53
N GLN A 505 -12.33 2.38 32.37
CA GLN A 505 -11.63 1.43 33.23
C GLN A 505 -10.16 1.38 32.86
N ILE A 506 -9.34 2.10 33.65
CA ILE A 506 -7.90 1.88 33.72
C ILE A 506 -7.66 0.37 33.91
N GLN A 507 -6.90 -0.24 33.01
CA GLN A 507 -6.57 -1.66 33.09
C GLN A 507 -5.60 -1.92 34.25
N ARG A 508 -6.13 -2.07 35.47
CA ARG A 508 -5.45 -2.82 36.53
C ARG A 508 -5.33 -4.27 36.08
N LEU A 509 -4.22 -4.60 35.43
CA LEU A 509 -3.86 -5.96 35.06
C LEU A 509 -3.88 -6.86 36.29
N TYR A 510 -4.38 -8.08 36.10
CA TYR A 510 -4.68 -9.00 37.20
C TYR A 510 -3.42 -9.51 37.91
N SER A 511 -3.35 -9.31 39.22
CA SER A 511 -2.46 -10.05 40.13
C SER A 511 -3.14 -10.40 41.47
N SER A 512 -4.48 -10.47 41.49
CA SER A 512 -5.24 -11.01 42.62
C SER A 512 -5.16 -12.55 42.66
N SER A 513 -3.96 -13.08 42.91
CA SER A 513 -3.75 -14.50 43.18
C SER A 513 -4.49 -14.90 44.45
N SER A 514 -5.35 -15.91 44.36
CA SER A 514 -6.16 -16.40 45.49
C SER A 514 -5.29 -17.00 46.59
N VAL A 515 -5.14 -16.28 47.71
CA VAL A 515 -4.61 -16.81 48.97
C VAL A 515 -5.52 -16.35 50.10
N THR A 516 -6.16 -17.29 50.77
CA THR A 516 -6.96 -17.08 51.98
C THR A 516 -6.08 -17.13 53.24
N PRO A 517 -6.13 -16.12 54.12
CA PRO A 517 -5.75 -16.27 55.52
C PRO A 517 -6.95 -16.70 56.37
N ASN A 518 -6.72 -17.48 57.42
CA ASN A 518 -7.73 -17.77 58.44
C ASN A 518 -7.90 -16.59 59.42
N VAL A 519 -9.01 -16.63 60.15
CA VAL A 519 -9.19 -15.85 61.39
C VAL A 519 -8.30 -16.41 62.49
N GLU A 520 -7.58 -15.56 63.22
CA GLU A 520 -7.37 -15.64 64.67
C GLU A 520 -6.75 -14.33 65.21
N GLU A 521 -6.94 -14.04 66.49
CA GLU A 521 -6.64 -12.77 67.17
C GLU A 521 -5.30 -12.83 67.93
N VAL A 522 -4.49 -11.77 67.92
CA VAL A 522 -3.68 -11.30 69.08
C VAL A 522 -3.50 -9.77 68.98
N ASP A 523 -3.43 -9.11 70.14
CA ASP A 523 -3.33 -7.65 70.35
C ASP A 523 -1.90 -7.17 70.73
N SER A 524 -1.74 -5.88 71.06
CA SER A 524 -0.64 -5.18 71.79
C SER A 524 0.40 -4.32 71.04
N ASP A 525 0.59 -3.10 71.55
CA ASP A 525 1.63 -2.11 71.21
C ASP A 525 2.98 -2.38 71.91
N VAL A 526 4.08 -1.87 71.34
CA VAL A 526 5.33 -1.45 72.04
C VAL A 526 6.10 -0.42 71.18
N GLU A 527 6.68 0.60 71.82
CA GLU A 527 7.59 1.60 71.18
C GLU A 527 9.10 1.27 71.35
N ALA A 528 9.94 2.12 70.73
CA ALA A 528 11.35 2.43 71.04
C ALA A 528 12.50 1.72 70.27
N GLU A 529 13.04 2.49 69.32
CA GLU A 529 14.47 2.72 69.02
C GLU A 529 15.55 1.62 69.18
N SER A 530 16.23 1.26 68.07
CA SER A 530 17.62 1.70 67.75
C SER A 530 18.45 0.67 66.94
N ALA A 531 19.32 1.18 66.05
CA ALA A 531 20.53 0.61 65.40
C ALA A 531 20.70 -0.94 65.22
N SER A 532 21.14 -1.48 64.08
CA SER A 532 21.59 -0.91 62.79
C SER A 532 21.79 -2.04 61.73
N ASN A 533 22.15 -1.69 60.49
CA ASN A 533 22.62 -2.59 59.41
C ASN A 533 21.61 -3.62 58.84
N VAL A 534 20.64 -3.16 58.05
CA VAL A 534 20.06 -3.96 56.95
C VAL A 534 20.00 -3.11 55.67
N VAL A 535 20.17 -3.78 54.52
CA VAL A 535 20.11 -3.29 53.13
C VAL A 535 19.14 -2.12 52.93
N ASN A 536 19.57 -1.12 52.14
CA ASN A 536 18.72 0.02 51.77
C ASN A 536 17.49 -0.41 50.95
N ILE A 537 16.36 -0.55 51.62
CA ILE A 537 15.07 -0.91 51.02
C ILE A 537 14.65 0.14 49.97
N GLU A 538 15.02 1.40 50.15
CA GLU A 538 14.73 2.49 49.22
C GLU A 538 15.44 2.30 47.86
N GLU A 539 16.67 1.76 47.86
CA GLU A 539 17.45 1.48 46.66
C GLU A 539 16.93 0.24 45.91
N PHE A 540 16.52 -0.81 46.62
CA PHE A 540 15.87 -1.98 46.02
C PHE A 540 14.45 -1.65 45.49
N LEU A 541 13.72 -0.77 46.18
CA LEU A 541 12.44 -0.24 45.67
C LEU A 541 12.66 0.61 44.43
N MET A 542 13.65 1.51 44.40
CA MET A 542 13.98 2.30 43.21
C MET A 542 14.43 1.42 42.03
N GLU A 543 15.27 0.41 42.23
CA GLU A 543 15.67 -0.50 41.16
C GLU A 543 14.49 -1.33 40.62
N LYS A 544 13.54 -1.73 41.48
CA LYS A 544 12.36 -2.50 41.05
C LYS A 544 11.26 -1.63 40.43
N MET A 545 11.07 -0.40 40.90
CA MET A 545 10.14 0.57 40.30
C MET A 545 10.63 1.08 38.94
N SER A 546 11.95 1.09 38.68
CA SER A 546 12.52 1.58 37.42
C SER A 546 12.69 0.55 36.31
N LYS A 547 12.40 -0.74 36.55
CA LYS A 547 12.62 -1.83 35.57
C LYS A 547 11.37 -2.56 35.07
N ASP A 548 10.26 -2.57 35.82
CA ASP A 548 9.03 -3.31 35.46
C ASP A 548 7.74 -2.44 35.46
N LEU A 549 7.87 -1.12 35.28
CA LEU A 549 6.73 -0.22 35.04
C LEU A 549 6.82 0.41 33.63
N PRO A 550 5.69 0.53 32.90
CA PRO A 550 5.71 1.04 31.53
C PRO A 550 5.96 2.55 31.50
N PRO A 551 6.65 3.07 30.47
CA PRO A 551 6.74 4.50 30.26
C PRO A 551 5.38 5.09 29.85
N VAL A 552 5.18 6.38 30.18
CA VAL A 552 4.01 7.22 29.86
C VAL A 552 2.77 6.98 30.73
N GLU A 553 2.68 7.75 31.82
CA GLU A 553 1.53 8.67 31.93
C GLU A 553 1.98 10.06 31.46
N LEU A 554 1.30 10.56 30.42
CA LEU A 554 1.21 11.96 30.03
C LEU A 554 -0.28 12.26 29.95
N GLU A 555 -0.68 13.53 30.08
CA GLU A 555 -2.07 13.96 29.84
C GLU A 555 -2.43 13.72 28.36
N GLU A 556 -2.99 12.54 28.05
CA GLU A 556 -2.52 11.75 26.89
C GLU A 556 -2.72 12.44 25.51
N PRO A 557 -1.67 13.05 24.91
CA PRO A 557 -1.84 13.90 23.72
C PRO A 557 -2.24 13.11 22.47
N PHE A 558 -1.91 11.81 22.44
CA PHE A 558 -2.16 10.92 21.32
C PHE A 558 -3.56 10.29 21.32
N CYS A 559 -4.33 10.46 22.40
CA CYS A 559 -5.75 10.04 22.42
C CYS A 559 -6.64 10.92 21.53
N TRP A 560 -6.19 12.13 21.14
CA TRP A 560 -6.97 13.05 20.32
C TRP A 560 -7.13 12.51 18.88
N GLN A 561 -6.03 12.03 18.29
CA GLN A 561 -6.00 11.44 16.93
C GLN A 561 -6.99 10.28 16.71
N ALA A 562 -7.52 9.67 17.77
CA ALA A 562 -8.53 8.62 17.72
C ALA A 562 -9.95 9.11 17.37
N TYR A 563 -10.24 10.41 17.52
CA TYR A 563 -11.57 11.01 17.30
C TYR A 563 -11.56 12.20 16.32
N ASN A 564 -10.36 12.73 16.04
CA ASN A 564 -10.10 13.89 15.15
C ASN A 564 -10.70 13.79 13.74
N TYR A 565 -11.18 12.63 13.28
CA TYR A 565 -11.75 12.48 11.93
C TYR A 565 -12.81 11.37 11.83
N ALA A 566 -13.64 11.46 10.79
CA ALA A 566 -14.46 10.35 10.29
C ALA A 566 -13.98 9.94 8.89
N LYS A 567 -14.05 8.65 8.55
CA LYS A 567 -13.74 8.14 7.19
C LYS A 567 -14.98 8.16 6.31
N VAL A 568 -14.82 8.49 5.03
CA VAL A 568 -15.86 8.36 4.00
C VAL A 568 -15.50 7.23 3.06
N SER A 569 -16.45 6.34 2.78
CA SER A 569 -16.29 5.22 1.85
C SER A 569 -17.36 5.26 0.77
N PHE A 570 -16.97 5.39 -0.50
CA PHE A 570 -17.89 5.44 -1.64
C PHE A 570 -17.35 4.72 -2.87
N LYS A 571 -18.26 4.46 -3.82
CA LYS A 571 -17.95 3.99 -5.17
C LYS A 571 -18.80 4.74 -6.18
N ILE A 572 -18.18 5.23 -7.25
CA ILE A 572 -18.84 5.93 -8.36
C ILE A 572 -18.52 5.20 -9.67
N LEU A 573 -19.50 5.11 -10.56
CA LEU A 573 -19.39 4.44 -11.86
C LEU A 573 -19.74 5.40 -13.00
N GLY A 574 -19.30 5.06 -14.22
CA GLY A 574 -19.77 5.66 -15.48
C GLY A 574 -18.81 6.64 -16.15
N ALA A 575 -17.94 7.31 -15.39
CA ALA A 575 -16.82 8.11 -15.89
C ALA A 575 -15.77 8.31 -14.78
N SER A 576 -14.64 8.92 -15.13
CA SER A 576 -13.58 9.37 -14.23
C SER A 576 -13.87 10.76 -13.65
N LEU A 577 -13.23 11.11 -12.53
CA LEU A 577 -13.26 12.46 -11.95
C LEU A 577 -12.06 13.32 -12.40
N SER A 578 -10.98 12.69 -12.88
CA SER A 578 -9.91 13.41 -13.62
C SER A 578 -10.37 13.87 -15.02
N GLY A 579 -11.34 13.17 -15.61
CA GLY A 579 -11.77 13.36 -17.00
C GLY A 579 -10.98 12.53 -18.03
N ILE A 580 -10.01 11.72 -17.62
CA ILE A 580 -9.30 10.77 -18.51
C ILE A 580 -10.27 9.68 -18.98
N SER A 581 -10.24 9.37 -20.27
CA SER A 581 -11.13 8.38 -20.91
C SER A 581 -10.47 7.73 -22.14
N VAL A 582 -11.03 6.61 -22.58
CA VAL A 582 -10.67 5.96 -23.86
C VAL A 582 -11.97 5.67 -24.61
N ASP A 583 -12.04 6.04 -25.90
CA ASP A 583 -13.15 5.63 -26.77
C ASP A 583 -12.86 4.25 -27.38
N PRO A 584 -13.67 3.21 -27.11
CA PRO A 584 -13.52 1.88 -27.73
C PRO A 584 -13.40 1.88 -29.25
N LYS A 585 -14.03 2.85 -29.93
CA LYS A 585 -14.01 2.97 -31.40
C LYS A 585 -12.71 3.56 -31.94
N SER A 586 -11.93 4.21 -31.06
CA SER A 586 -10.61 4.79 -31.36
C SER A 586 -9.45 3.82 -31.09
N VAL A 587 -9.74 2.69 -30.42
CA VAL A 587 -8.75 1.63 -30.19
C VAL A 587 -8.50 0.87 -31.50
N SER A 588 -7.23 0.77 -31.87
CA SER A 588 -6.75 0.06 -33.05
C SER A 588 -5.87 -1.12 -32.65
N ILE A 589 -5.83 -2.15 -33.49
CA ILE A 589 -5.05 -3.37 -33.30
C ILE A 589 -4.30 -3.63 -34.60
N TYR A 590 -2.99 -3.88 -34.51
CA TYR A 590 -2.12 -4.18 -35.65
C TYR A 590 -1.32 -5.47 -35.40
N PRO A 591 -1.34 -6.48 -36.30
CA PRO A 591 -2.13 -6.56 -37.53
C PRO A 591 -3.65 -6.47 -37.30
N ALA A 592 -4.39 -6.07 -38.33
CA ALA A 592 -5.81 -5.75 -38.21
C ALA A 592 -6.68 -6.99 -37.88
N VAL A 593 -7.22 -7.02 -36.65
CA VAL A 593 -8.07 -8.12 -36.14
C VAL A 593 -9.43 -7.57 -35.72
N LYS A 594 -10.51 -8.32 -36.01
CA LYS A 594 -11.88 -8.01 -35.55
C LYS A 594 -12.13 -8.49 -34.12
N ALA A 595 -11.41 -7.91 -33.15
CA ALA A 595 -11.66 -8.11 -31.73
C ALA A 595 -12.61 -7.01 -31.19
N PRO A 596 -13.66 -7.33 -30.42
CA PRO A 596 -14.45 -6.32 -29.73
C PRO A 596 -13.64 -5.66 -28.61
N VAL A 597 -13.94 -4.39 -28.36
CA VAL A 597 -13.28 -3.56 -27.34
C VAL A 597 -14.34 -3.15 -26.31
N GLU A 598 -14.14 -3.57 -25.06
CA GLU A 598 -14.95 -3.15 -23.91
C GLU A 598 -14.20 -2.06 -23.12
N PHE A 599 -14.93 -1.04 -22.65
CA PHE A 599 -14.39 0.01 -21.78
C PHE A 599 -15.29 0.20 -20.56
N SER A 600 -14.69 0.35 -19.39
CA SER A 600 -15.37 0.60 -18.13
C SER A 600 -14.60 1.60 -17.26
N THR A 601 -15.31 2.26 -16.33
CA THR A 601 -14.67 3.17 -15.36
C THR A 601 -15.32 3.05 -14.00
N GLN A 602 -14.47 2.92 -12.97
CA GLN A 602 -14.81 2.86 -11.57
C GLN A 602 -13.97 3.87 -10.80
N VAL A 603 -14.59 4.55 -9.85
CA VAL A 603 -13.93 5.44 -8.90
C VAL A 603 -14.25 4.94 -7.50
N THR A 604 -13.27 4.91 -6.60
CA THR A 604 -13.42 4.55 -5.18
C THR A 604 -12.79 5.61 -4.28
N SER A 605 -13.25 5.66 -3.03
CA SER A 605 -12.58 6.38 -1.94
C SER A 605 -11.30 5.64 -1.51
N GLY A 606 -10.17 6.36 -1.43
CA GLY A 606 -8.97 5.92 -0.73
C GLY A 606 -9.00 6.38 0.73
N ASP A 607 -7.92 7.02 1.20
CA ASP A 607 -7.95 7.76 2.47
C ASP A 607 -8.72 9.08 2.27
N TYR A 608 -10.04 8.97 2.43
CA TYR A 608 -10.98 10.08 2.37
C TYR A 608 -11.52 10.35 3.78
N ILE A 609 -11.14 11.48 4.35
CA ILE A 609 -11.43 11.85 5.75
C ILE A 609 -12.07 13.22 5.87
N LEU A 610 -13.00 13.33 6.82
CA LEU A 610 -13.56 14.58 7.32
C LEU A 610 -12.90 14.85 8.67
N TRP A 611 -12.16 15.94 8.82
CA TRP A 611 -11.57 16.34 10.10
C TRP A 611 -12.63 16.98 11.01
N ASN A 612 -12.51 16.76 12.31
CA ASN A 612 -13.32 17.42 13.33
C ASN A 612 -12.96 18.92 13.33
N THR A 613 -13.95 19.79 13.13
CA THR A 613 -13.73 21.25 13.09
C THR A 613 -13.28 21.86 14.42
N LEU A 614 -13.43 21.14 15.54
CA LEU A 614 -12.99 21.59 16.88
C LEU A 614 -11.53 21.27 17.24
N ASP A 615 -10.93 20.25 16.62
CA ASP A 615 -9.62 19.77 17.07
C ASP A 615 -8.45 20.64 16.59
N LYS A 616 -7.31 20.52 17.27
CA LYS A 616 -6.04 21.09 16.78
C LYS A 616 -5.68 20.39 15.46
N CYS A 617 -5.53 21.16 14.39
CA CYS A 617 -5.14 20.62 13.09
C CYS A 617 -3.77 19.93 13.20
N PRO A 618 -3.53 18.79 12.50
CA PRO A 618 -2.16 18.35 12.25
C PRO A 618 -1.36 19.51 11.65
N SER A 619 -0.18 19.79 12.20
CA SER A 619 0.65 20.92 11.80
C SER A 619 1.17 20.71 10.38
N VAL A 620 0.53 21.37 9.41
CA VAL A 620 1.21 21.74 8.17
C VAL A 620 2.35 22.67 8.59
N ALA A 621 3.58 22.36 8.19
CA ALA A 621 4.70 23.28 8.36
C ALA A 621 4.39 24.52 7.50
N SER A 622 4.06 25.63 8.15
CA SER A 622 3.71 26.87 7.45
C SER A 622 4.92 27.36 6.65
N GLU A 623 4.71 27.59 5.35
CA GLU A 623 5.66 28.35 4.53
C GLU A 623 5.68 29.80 5.04
N THR A 624 6.60 30.10 5.97
CA THR A 624 6.91 31.47 6.37
C THR A 624 7.63 32.17 5.22
N ILE A 625 6.92 33.15 4.65
CA ILE A 625 7.34 34.08 3.59
C ILE A 625 8.55 34.91 4.04
#